data_AF-A0A218ZMV3-F1
#
_entry.id   AF-A0A218ZMV3-F1
#
_cell.length_a   1.000
_cell.length_b   1.000
_cell.length_c   1.000
_cell.angle_alpha   90.00
_cell.angle_beta   90.00
_cell.angle_gamma   90.00
#
_symmetry.space_group_name_H-M   'P 1'
#
loop_
_entity.id
_entity.type
_entity.pdbx_description
1 polymer ?
#
loop_
_entity_poly.entity_id
_entity_poly.type
_entity_poly.pdbx_seq_one_letter_code
_entity_poly.pdbx_strand_id
1 'polypeptide(L)'
;MEIIEGRITKRNDVIRDSGIYANTLKFNCSVLLIGSYARGDFNLWSDVDILIIGQFRGTILERLKNIDFPPGYETILLTPEEVNRMKVKNDKFIMDALKDGVVLRDDLNLLHNVKERAVR
;
A
#
# COMPACT_ATOMS: atom_id res chain seq x y z
N MET A 1 -0.90 19.11 -22.94
CA MET A 1 -2.08 18.61 -22.21
C MET A 1 -2.01 17.09 -22.06
N GLU A 2 -1.65 16.35 -23.12
CA GLU A 2 -1.51 14.88 -23.13
C GLU A 2 -0.61 14.27 -22.04
N ILE A 3 0.50 14.93 -21.66
CA ILE A 3 1.43 14.37 -20.66
C ILE A 3 0.78 14.28 -19.27
N ILE A 4 -0.05 15.27 -18.90
CA ILE A 4 -0.70 15.29 -17.59
C ILE A 4 -1.81 14.24 -17.54
N GLU A 5 -2.62 14.15 -18.60
CA GLU A 5 -3.68 13.14 -18.74
C GLU A 5 -3.12 11.72 -18.74
N GLY A 6 -2.00 11.48 -19.42
CA GLY A 6 -1.31 10.20 -19.40
C GLY A 6 -0.82 9.80 -18.01
N ARG A 7 -0.31 10.75 -17.22
CA ARG A 7 0.10 10.50 -15.83
C ARG A 7 -1.08 10.18 -14.92
N ILE A 8 -2.18 10.92 -15.04
CA ILE A 8 -3.39 10.64 -14.27
C ILE A 8 -3.91 9.24 -14.58
N THR A 9 -3.97 8.89 -15.87
CA THR A 9 -4.42 7.57 -16.34
C THR A 9 -3.54 6.46 -15.77
N LYS A 10 -2.21 6.60 -15.89
CA LYS A 10 -1.27 5.59 -15.39
C LYS A 10 -1.39 5.38 -13.88
N ARG A 11 -1.55 6.46 -13.11
CA ARG A 11 -1.77 6.38 -11.67
C ARG A 11 -3.05 5.62 -11.33
N ASN A 12 -4.14 5.94 -12.03
CA ASN A 12 -5.43 5.30 -11.81
C ASN A 12 -5.40 3.81 -12.17
N ASP A 13 -4.70 3.45 -13.26
CA ASP A 13 -4.47 2.04 -13.62
C ASP A 13 -3.72 1.31 -12.51
N VAL A 14 -2.63 1.90 -11.98
CA VAL A 14 -1.86 1.28 -10.88
C VAL A 14 -2.72 1.12 -9.62
N ILE A 15 -3.50 2.13 -9.25
CA ILE A 15 -4.43 2.04 -8.10
C ILE A 15 -5.44 0.90 -8.32
N ARG A 16 -6.03 0.83 -9.52
CA ARG A 16 -7.00 -0.22 -9.86
C ARG A 16 -6.37 -1.61 -9.80
N ASP A 17 -5.24 -1.80 -10.45
CA ASP A 17 -4.55 -3.09 -10.54
C ASP A 17 -4.05 -3.54 -9.16
N SER A 18 -3.56 -2.60 -8.34
CA SER A 18 -3.19 -2.85 -6.95
C SER A 18 -4.40 -3.26 -6.10
N GLY A 19 -5.57 -2.63 -6.33
CA GLY A 19 -6.83 -3.01 -5.69
C GLY A 19 -7.30 -4.41 -6.07
N ILE A 20 -7.17 -4.79 -7.35
CA ILE A 20 -7.45 -6.16 -7.81
C ILE A 20 -6.52 -7.14 -7.09
N TYR A 21 -5.21 -6.86 -7.07
CA TYR A 21 -4.23 -7.67 -6.35
C TYR A 21 -4.57 -7.81 -4.87
N ALA A 22 -4.87 -6.71 -4.17
CA ALA A 22 -5.25 -6.72 -2.74
C ALA A 22 -6.44 -7.64 -2.46
N ASN A 23 -7.40 -7.73 -3.38
CA ASN A 23 -8.57 -8.61 -3.27
C ASN A 23 -8.25 -10.10 -3.54
N THR A 24 -7.12 -10.42 -4.18
CA THR A 24 -6.69 -11.82 -4.37
C THR A 24 -6.13 -12.47 -3.11
N LEU A 25 -5.73 -11.67 -2.11
CA LEU A 25 -5.17 -12.15 -0.85
C LEU A 25 -6.23 -12.91 -0.05
N LYS A 26 -5.97 -14.18 0.26
CA LYS A 26 -6.94 -15.12 0.87
C LYS A 26 -6.99 -15.07 2.41
N PHE A 27 -6.47 -14.02 3.02
CA PHE A 27 -6.44 -13.83 4.47
C PHE A 27 -6.95 -12.44 4.82
N ASN A 28 -7.34 -12.24 6.08
CA ASN A 28 -7.78 -10.93 6.56
C ASN A 28 -6.58 -9.97 6.64
N CYS A 29 -6.67 -8.87 5.91
CA CYS A 29 -5.61 -7.87 5.87
C CYS A 29 -6.14 -6.48 5.57
N SER A 30 -5.33 -5.48 5.90
CA SER A 30 -5.49 -4.11 5.42
C SER A 30 -4.34 -3.78 4.47
N VAL A 31 -4.64 -3.25 3.29
CA VAL A 31 -3.67 -3.01 2.22
C VAL A 31 -3.71 -1.54 1.81
N LEU A 32 -2.54 -0.91 1.76
CA LEU A 32 -2.37 0.45 1.25
C LEU A 32 -1.40 0.45 0.08
N LEU A 33 -1.74 1.21 -0.95
CA LEU A 33 -0.75 1.76 -1.85
C LEU A 33 -0.06 2.92 -1.15
N ILE A 34 1.27 2.92 -1.12
CA ILE A 34 2.08 3.96 -0.50
C ILE A 34 3.05 4.54 -1.54
N GLY A 35 3.99 5.37 -1.08
CA GLY A 35 5.05 5.85 -1.94
C GLY A 35 4.57 6.79 -3.04
N SER A 36 5.26 6.74 -4.16
CA SER A 36 5.16 7.79 -5.18
C SER A 36 3.84 7.75 -5.97
N TYR A 37 3.28 6.57 -6.19
CA TYR A 37 1.96 6.42 -6.81
C TYR A 37 0.84 6.91 -5.90
N ALA A 38 0.94 6.67 -4.59
CA ALA A 38 -0.01 7.21 -3.62
C ALA A 38 0.02 8.74 -3.61
N ARG A 39 1.21 9.35 -3.49
CA ARG A 39 1.40 10.81 -3.50
C ARG A 39 1.13 11.48 -4.85
N GLY A 40 1.26 10.74 -5.95
CA GLY A 40 1.11 11.27 -7.30
C GLY A 40 2.38 11.90 -7.89
N ASP A 41 3.53 11.72 -7.24
CA ASP A 41 4.85 12.24 -7.68
C ASP A 41 5.73 11.18 -8.37
N PHE A 42 5.16 10.02 -8.72
CA PHE A 42 5.85 8.92 -9.42
C PHE A 42 6.47 9.32 -10.75
N ASN A 43 7.54 8.62 -11.13
CA ASN A 43 8.24 8.74 -12.40
C ASN A 43 8.16 7.43 -13.21
N LEU A 44 8.73 7.42 -14.42
CA LEU A 44 8.62 6.27 -15.33
C LEU A 44 9.27 4.98 -14.79
N TRP A 45 10.21 5.11 -13.86
CA TRP A 45 10.98 4.04 -13.24
C TRP A 45 10.54 3.77 -11.80
N SER A 46 9.43 4.34 -11.36
CA SER A 46 8.92 4.12 -10.01
C SER A 46 8.30 2.73 -9.88
N ASP A 47 8.77 1.98 -8.91
CA ASP A 47 8.12 0.76 -8.42
C ASP A 47 6.80 1.10 -7.71
N VAL A 48 5.94 0.09 -7.57
CA VAL A 48 4.64 0.18 -6.89
C VAL A 48 4.79 -0.31 -5.45
N ASP A 49 4.83 0.63 -4.51
CA ASP A 49 4.98 0.31 -3.09
C ASP A 49 3.64 -0.07 -2.45
N ILE A 50 3.52 -1.29 -1.91
CA ILE A 50 2.33 -1.76 -1.18
C ILE A 50 2.69 -2.10 0.27
N LEU A 51 1.92 -1.56 1.20
CA LEU A 51 1.93 -1.98 2.60
C LEU A 51 0.76 -2.93 2.87
N ILE A 52 1.06 -4.16 3.27
CA ILE A 52 0.07 -5.15 3.72
C ILE A 52 0.21 -5.31 5.24
N ILE A 53 -0.90 -5.09 5.93
CA ILE A 53 -1.03 -5.24 7.36
C ILE A 53 -1.86 -6.50 7.64
N GLY A 54 -1.27 -7.47 8.32
CA GLY A 54 -1.90 -8.77 8.55
C GLY A 54 -1.25 -9.54 9.68
N GLN A 55 -1.88 -10.64 10.07
CA GLN A 55 -1.34 -11.52 11.11
C GLN A 55 -0.21 -12.39 10.52
N PHE A 56 1.02 -11.86 10.58
CA PHE A 56 2.22 -12.52 10.06
C PHE A 56 3.07 -13.13 11.18
N ARG A 57 3.76 -14.22 10.85
CA ARG A 57 4.74 -14.89 11.73
C ARG A 57 6.07 -15.02 11.00
N GLY A 58 7.15 -15.12 11.76
CA GLY A 58 8.51 -15.23 11.23
C GLY A 58 9.13 -13.90 10.80
N THR A 59 10.32 -14.01 10.23
CA THR A 59 11.14 -12.92 9.68
C THR A 59 10.53 -12.34 8.40
N ILE A 60 10.94 -11.13 8.01
CA ILE A 60 10.45 -10.46 6.79
C ILE A 60 10.64 -11.36 5.56
N LEU A 61 11.80 -12.01 5.43
CA LEU A 61 12.11 -12.93 4.33
C LEU A 61 11.15 -14.13 4.28
N GLU A 62 10.80 -14.70 5.42
CA GLU A 62 9.84 -15.81 5.49
C GLU A 62 8.44 -15.35 5.11
N ARG A 63 8.02 -14.17 5.55
CA ARG A 63 6.72 -13.59 5.20
C ARG A 63 6.62 -13.36 3.69
N LEU A 64 7.66 -12.79 3.07
CA LEU A 64 7.70 -12.52 1.62
C LEU A 64 7.65 -13.79 0.77
N LYS A 65 8.24 -14.90 1.23
CA LYS A 65 8.16 -16.19 0.51
C LYS A 65 6.76 -16.78 0.43
N ASN A 66 5.86 -16.36 1.31
CA ASN A 66 4.49 -16.89 1.39
C ASN A 66 3.47 -16.02 0.63
N ILE A 67 3.91 -14.96 -0.03
CA ILE A 67 3.03 -14.03 -0.75
C ILE A 67 3.61 -13.79 -2.14
N ASP A 68 2.84 -14.15 -3.16
CA ASP A 68 3.15 -13.79 -4.53
C ASP A 68 2.68 -12.35 -4.79
N PHE A 69 3.55 -11.53 -5.37
CA PHE A 69 3.23 -10.16 -5.76
C PHE A 69 3.53 -9.95 -7.25
N PRO A 70 2.81 -9.05 -7.94
CA PRO A 70 3.04 -8.80 -9.35
C PRO A 70 4.43 -8.18 -9.61
N PRO A 71 4.99 -8.32 -10.83
CA PRO A 71 6.24 -7.67 -11.20
C PRO A 71 6.17 -6.14 -11.03
N GLY A 72 7.25 -5.54 -10.52
CA GLY A 72 7.34 -4.09 -10.27
C GLY A 72 6.66 -3.62 -8.99
N TYR A 73 6.24 -4.55 -8.13
CA TYR A 73 5.71 -4.24 -6.80
C TYR A 73 6.77 -4.45 -5.74
N GLU A 74 6.92 -3.47 -4.85
CA GLU A 74 7.66 -3.60 -3.61
C GLU A 74 6.67 -3.77 -2.46
N THR A 75 6.70 -4.93 -1.80
CA THR A 75 5.71 -5.26 -0.76
C THR A 75 6.33 -5.22 0.62
N ILE A 76 5.69 -4.49 1.53
CA ILE A 76 6.07 -4.38 2.94
C ILE A 76 5.01 -5.08 3.78
N LEU A 77 5.43 -6.03 4.60
CA LEU A 77 4.54 -6.90 5.39
C LEU A 77 4.69 -6.61 6.88
N LEU A 78 3.67 -5.98 7.47
CA LEU A 78 3.67 -5.63 8.89
C LEU A 78 2.48 -6.24 9.63
N THR A 79 2.70 -6.51 10.91
CA THR A 79 1.62 -6.87 11.84
C THR A 79 0.96 -5.60 12.38
N PRO A 80 -0.32 -5.67 12.81
CA PRO A 80 -0.97 -4.55 13.49
C PRO A 80 -0.16 -4.03 14.69
N GLU A 81 0.51 -4.93 15.42
CA GLU A 81 1.34 -4.61 16.57
C GLU A 81 2.63 -3.90 16.16
N GLU A 82 3.27 -4.31 15.06
CA GLU A 82 4.43 -3.60 14.48
C GLU A 82 4.03 -2.18 14.05
N VAL A 83 2.91 -2.05 13.34
CA VAL A 83 2.38 -0.75 12.92
C VAL A 83 2.12 0.14 14.14
N ASN A 84 1.48 -0.38 15.18
CA ASN A 84 1.21 0.39 16.40
C ASN A 84 2.51 0.82 17.11
N ARG A 85 3.50 -0.07 17.23
CA ARG A 85 4.80 0.29 17.80
C ARG A 85 5.51 1.38 17.00
N MET A 86 5.43 1.32 15.68
CA MET A 86 6.01 2.33 14.79
C MET A 86 5.28 3.67 14.90
N LYS A 87 3.94 3.67 15.00
CA LYS A 87 3.15 4.88 15.29
C LYS A 87 3.58 5.55 16.59
N VAL A 88 3.71 4.78 17.68
CA VAL A 88 4.13 5.31 19.00
C VAL A 88 5.53 5.94 18.94
N LYS A 89 6.42 5.40 18.10
CA LYS A 89 7.76 5.94 17.87
C LYS A 89 7.80 7.11 16.88
N ASN A 90 6.65 7.52 16.35
CA ASN A 90 6.54 8.54 15.30
C ASN A 90 7.42 8.20 14.08
N ASP A 91 7.45 6.91 13.72
CA ASP A 91 8.23 6.41 12.60
C ASP A 91 7.77 7.06 11.29
N LYS A 92 8.69 7.74 10.61
CA LYS A 92 8.38 8.55 9.43
C LYS A 92 7.72 7.72 8.32
N PHE A 93 8.17 6.50 8.10
CA PHE A 93 7.63 5.64 7.04
C PHE A 93 6.15 5.31 7.30
N ILE A 94 5.80 4.90 8.51
CA ILE A 94 4.39 4.60 8.86
C ILE A 94 3.53 5.86 8.88
N MET A 95 4.06 6.98 9.37
CA MET A 95 3.32 8.24 9.39
C MET A 95 3.01 8.73 7.96
N ASP A 96 3.98 8.66 7.04
CA ASP A 96 3.78 9.02 5.64
C ASP A 96 2.82 8.04 4.94
N ALA A 97 2.98 6.73 5.17
CA ALA A 97 2.08 5.69 4.63
C ALA A 97 0.62 5.90 5.04
N LEU A 98 0.35 6.26 6.30
CA LEU A 98 -1.00 6.48 6.80
C LEU A 98 -1.58 7.85 6.43
N LYS A 99 -0.72 8.83 6.15
CA LYS A 99 -1.13 10.17 5.79
C LYS A 99 -1.47 10.28 4.31
N ASP A 100 -0.60 9.73 3.46
CA ASP A 100 -0.65 9.91 2.01
C ASP A 100 -1.03 8.61 1.26
N GLY A 101 -1.11 7.48 1.96
CA GLY A 101 -1.48 6.20 1.37
C GLY A 101 -2.91 6.15 0.85
N VAL A 102 -3.11 5.31 -0.18
CA VAL A 102 -4.44 5.01 -0.74
C VAL A 102 -4.88 3.65 -0.20
N VAL A 103 -6.00 3.63 0.52
CA VAL A 103 -6.59 2.40 1.03
C VAL A 103 -7.11 1.56 -0.14
N LEU A 104 -6.61 0.34 -0.29
CA LEU A 104 -7.02 -0.61 -1.31
C LEU A 104 -7.96 -1.68 -0.74
N ARG A 105 -7.75 -2.06 0.52
CA ARG A 105 -8.55 -3.02 1.29
C ARG A 105 -8.37 -2.76 2.78
N ASP A 106 -9.40 -2.89 3.61
CA ASP A 106 -9.29 -2.72 5.07
C ASP A 106 -10.18 -3.71 5.84
N ASP A 107 -9.80 -4.98 5.88
CA ASP A 107 -10.59 -5.99 6.62
C ASP A 107 -10.43 -5.85 8.14
N LEU A 108 -9.32 -5.27 8.59
CA LEU A 108 -8.98 -5.16 10.01
C LEU A 108 -9.51 -3.86 10.64
N ASN A 109 -10.18 -2.99 9.87
CA ASN A 109 -10.64 -1.66 10.28
C ASN A 109 -9.53 -0.79 10.90
N LEU A 110 -8.29 -0.95 10.43
CA LEU A 110 -7.12 -0.24 10.95
C LEU A 110 -6.91 1.11 10.28
N LEU A 111 -7.57 1.35 9.14
CA LEU A 111 -7.30 2.45 8.23
C LEU A 111 -8.43 3.47 8.14
N HIS A 112 -9.42 3.40 9.03
CA HIS A 112 -10.56 4.33 9.08
C HIS A 112 -10.18 5.83 9.14
N ASN A 113 -8.94 6.15 9.58
CA ASN A 113 -8.44 7.53 9.65
C ASN A 113 -7.54 7.91 8.46
N VAL A 114 -7.20 6.97 7.59
CA VAL A 114 -6.46 7.24 6.35
C VAL A 114 -7.46 7.84 5.38
N LYS A 115 -7.30 9.13 5.08
CA LYS A 115 -8.29 9.92 4.32
C LYS A 115 -8.80 9.15 3.11
N GLU A 116 -10.11 8.88 3.08
CA GLU A 116 -10.87 8.54 1.88
C GLU A 116 -10.64 9.62 0.81
N ARG A 117 -9.62 9.42 -0.02
CA ARG A 117 -9.34 10.24 -1.21
C ARG A 117 -9.33 9.40 -2.48
N ALA A 118 -9.81 8.16 -2.39
CA ALA A 118 -10.11 7.35 -3.56
C ALA A 118 -11.37 7.93 -4.24
N VAL A 119 -11.13 8.78 -5.24
CA VAL A 119 -12.03 9.15 -6.34
C VAL A 119 -13.24 10.01 -5.96
N ARG A 120 -13.06 11.33 -6.12
CA ARG A 120 -14.09 12.22 -6.68
C ARG A 120 -13.56 12.81 -7.97
#